data_AF-A0A3E3DVP6-F1
#
_entry.id   AF-A0A3E3DVP6-F1
#
_cell.length_a   1.000
_cell.length_b   1.000
_cell.length_c   1.000
_cell.angle_alpha   90.00
_cell.angle_beta   90.00
_cell.angle_gamma   90.00
#
_symmetry.space_group_name_H-M   'P 1'
#
loop_
_entity.id
_entity.type
_entity.pdbx_description
1 polymer ?
#
loop_
_entity_poly.entity_id
_entity_poly.type
_entity_poly.pdbx_seq_one_letter_code
_entity_poly.pdbx_strand_id
1 'polypeptide(L)'
;MNKRKEKIQESIILLILFIVIGVVFYVTQKIFSKKLPPNILNLLLLVTVGLLVLDLIIYFIWGKDKRVEKEITSYPPHEMDSFLIGYLNCGETVSNHFSSLVISLAVKGFIKIEKLEDGTILLTKLKDLDNSLSKYERLMYKVLFKGNRDKVTTEEISSGDGRYFRKMETVVANEFLSDKNIETKMSRKLRRYTSFAFAALVAATMIIYSRFAYDTASARVVFTILLITLAGFMYALLSYLIVAFQTGKETSVKYGALIASIFILCGNIVFPYFIIHFSNVGIMFMCQLNLLLLCVIVNGFIFKRSDYLNSVLGKVMGFRHTIEQFDKEGISKLYQRDNDYFYDMLPYIYSLDLSIVLFDGNDDKFDIPYFYNTWENKKSISFNDFNGDIDILDNAILNSY
;
A
#
# COMPACT_ATOMS: atom_id res chain seq x y z
N MET A 1 10.83 1.94 5.42
CA MET A 1 9.71 2.91 5.43
C MET A 1 9.97 3.99 6.49
N ASN A 2 9.92 5.27 6.10
CA ASN A 2 10.72 6.36 6.67
C ASN A 2 10.07 7.03 7.91
N LYS A 3 10.79 7.19 9.03
CA LYS A 3 10.37 7.94 10.26
C LYS A 3 9.79 9.33 9.95
N ARG A 4 10.19 9.91 8.81
CA ARG A 4 9.69 11.18 8.29
C ARG A 4 8.20 11.12 7.88
N LYS A 5 7.73 10.01 7.31
CA LYS A 5 6.31 9.81 6.95
C LYS A 5 5.42 9.71 8.19
N GLU A 6 5.89 9.00 9.22
CA GLU A 6 5.17 8.82 10.49
C GLU A 6 5.02 10.15 11.25
N LYS A 7 6.11 10.95 11.35
CA LYS A 7 6.06 12.31 11.93
C LYS A 7 5.16 13.29 11.16
N ILE A 8 5.17 13.22 9.83
CA ILE A 8 4.30 14.05 8.99
C ILE A 8 2.83 13.66 9.19
N GLN A 9 2.54 12.36 9.29
CA GLN A 9 1.19 11.87 9.62
C GLN A 9 0.75 12.36 11.00
N GLU A 10 1.57 12.22 12.04
CA GLU A 10 1.26 12.72 13.38
C GLU A 10 1.00 14.23 13.40
N SER A 11 1.80 15.01 12.67
CA SER A 11 1.64 16.47 12.58
C SER A 11 0.38 16.89 11.81
N ILE A 12 0.04 16.21 10.71
CA ILE A 12 -1.20 16.44 9.96
C ILE A 12 -2.41 16.07 10.82
N ILE A 13 -2.35 14.97 11.57
CA ILE A 13 -3.41 14.55 12.49
C ILE A 13 -3.62 15.59 13.58
N LEU A 14 -2.54 16.06 14.23
CA LEU A 14 -2.62 17.10 15.25
C LEU A 14 -3.17 18.40 14.70
N LEU A 15 -2.83 18.76 13.46
CA LEU A 15 -3.37 19.93 12.78
C LEU A 15 -4.87 19.79 12.51
N ILE A 16 -5.32 18.63 11.99
CA ILE A 16 -6.75 18.35 11.76
C ILE A 16 -7.50 18.35 13.10
N LEU A 17 -6.97 17.69 14.13
CA LEU A 17 -7.56 17.64 15.46
C LEU A 17 -7.67 19.07 16.05
N PHE A 18 -6.64 19.90 15.88
CA PHE A 18 -6.62 21.28 16.35
C PHE A 18 -7.64 22.16 15.61
N ILE A 19 -7.74 22.04 14.29
CA ILE A 19 -8.74 22.75 13.48
C ILE A 19 -10.15 22.33 13.91
N VAL A 20 -10.39 21.03 14.11
CA VAL A 20 -11.71 20.54 14.50
C VAL A 20 -12.04 20.91 15.94
N ILE A 21 -11.11 20.83 16.89
CA ILE A 21 -11.31 21.32 18.26
C ILE A 21 -11.60 22.83 18.25
N GLY A 22 -10.89 23.60 17.42
CA GLY A 22 -11.14 25.03 17.24
C GLY A 22 -12.54 25.32 16.71
N VAL A 23 -13.00 24.55 15.70
CA VAL A 23 -14.37 24.63 15.17
C VAL A 23 -15.40 24.24 16.23
N VAL A 24 -15.19 23.12 16.93
CA VAL A 24 -16.08 22.66 18.02
C VAL A 24 -16.15 23.70 19.14
N PHE A 25 -15.03 24.30 19.54
CA PHE A 25 -14.98 25.32 20.59
C PHE A 25 -15.68 26.62 20.17
N TYR A 26 -15.40 27.11 18.96
CA TYR A 26 -16.05 28.29 18.37
C TYR A 26 -17.58 28.10 18.29
N VAL A 27 -18.00 26.92 17.84
CA VAL A 27 -19.40 26.52 17.76
C VAL A 27 -20.01 26.44 19.14
N THR A 28 -19.33 25.81 20.11
CA THR A 28 -19.83 25.65 21.47
C THR A 28 -20.04 27.02 22.13
N GLN A 29 -19.09 27.96 21.98
CA GLN A 29 -19.28 29.35 22.43
C GLN A 29 -20.51 30.01 21.78
N LYS A 30 -20.72 29.79 20.48
CA LYS A 30 -21.87 30.34 19.75
C LYS A 30 -23.20 29.68 20.12
N ILE A 31 -23.18 28.39 20.46
CA ILE A 31 -24.31 27.62 20.98
C ILE A 31 -24.72 28.12 22.37
N PHE A 32 -23.78 28.37 23.28
CA PHE A 32 -24.07 28.85 24.64
C PHE A 32 -24.53 30.33 24.70
N SER A 33 -24.30 31.12 23.65
CA SER A 33 -24.68 32.53 23.60
C SER A 33 -26.10 32.81 23.06
N LYS A 34 -26.83 31.80 22.56
CA LYS A 34 -28.22 31.95 22.08
C LYS A 34 -29.10 30.79 22.55
N LYS A 35 -30.40 31.03 22.80
CA LYS A 35 -31.39 29.98 23.16
C LYS A 35 -31.34 28.85 22.12
N LEU A 36 -30.92 27.65 22.56
CA LEU A 36 -30.77 26.49 21.69
C LEU A 36 -32.14 25.99 21.17
N PRO A 37 -32.18 25.40 19.97
CA PRO A 37 -33.33 24.66 19.45
C PRO A 37 -33.49 23.32 20.21
N PRO A 38 -34.51 22.47 19.92
CA PRO A 38 -35.06 21.51 20.88
C PRO A 38 -34.09 20.42 21.35
N ASN A 39 -34.35 19.88 22.55
CA ASN A 39 -33.53 18.92 23.30
C ASN A 39 -32.95 17.75 22.47
N ILE A 40 -33.65 17.32 21.41
CA ILE A 40 -33.24 16.18 20.59
C ILE A 40 -32.00 16.45 19.72
N LEU A 41 -31.80 17.68 19.23
CA LEU A 41 -30.62 18.05 18.43
C LEU A 41 -29.36 18.12 19.31
N ASN A 42 -29.52 18.57 20.56
CA ASN A 42 -28.42 18.61 21.54
C ASN A 42 -28.01 17.20 21.97
N LEU A 43 -29.00 16.33 22.19
CA LEU A 43 -28.76 14.92 22.51
C LEU A 43 -27.96 14.23 21.38
N LEU A 44 -28.35 14.47 20.12
CA LEU A 44 -27.66 13.91 18.96
C LEU A 44 -26.19 14.35 18.87
N LEU A 45 -25.92 15.63 19.14
CA LEU A 45 -24.56 16.17 19.18
C LEU A 45 -23.74 15.54 20.32
N LEU A 46 -24.31 15.44 21.53
CA LEU A 46 -23.66 14.80 22.68
C LEU A 46 -23.34 13.32 22.42
N VAL A 47 -24.25 12.58 21.81
CA VAL A 47 -24.02 11.17 21.42
C VAL A 47 -22.85 11.07 20.44
N THR A 48 -22.75 12.01 19.50
CA THR A 48 -21.67 12.04 18.51
C THR A 48 -20.32 12.35 19.15
N VAL A 49 -20.28 13.31 20.09
CA VAL A 49 -19.07 13.59 20.89
C VAL A 49 -18.67 12.36 21.71
N GLY A 50 -19.64 11.69 22.34
CA GLY A 50 -19.38 10.48 23.12
C GLY A 50 -18.77 9.34 22.29
N LEU A 51 -19.28 9.13 21.07
CA LEU A 51 -18.72 8.14 20.15
C LEU A 51 -17.33 8.53 19.66
N LEU A 52 -17.07 9.81 19.37
CA LEU A 52 -15.74 10.28 19.00
C LEU A 52 -14.72 10.02 20.11
N VAL A 53 -15.08 10.32 21.37
CA VAL A 53 -14.21 10.06 22.53
C VAL A 53 -13.95 8.56 22.69
N LEU A 54 -14.97 7.73 22.50
CA LEU A 54 -14.83 6.27 22.54
C LEU A 54 -13.87 5.76 21.45
N ASP A 55 -13.96 6.30 20.23
CA ASP A 55 -13.06 5.97 19.13
C ASP A 55 -11.62 6.39 19.40
N LEU A 56 -11.41 7.57 19.99
CA LEU A 56 -10.08 8.00 20.42
C LEU A 56 -9.50 7.05 21.47
N ILE A 57 -10.29 6.63 22.46
CA ILE A 57 -9.88 5.64 23.45
C ILE A 57 -9.50 4.32 22.76
N ILE A 58 -10.32 3.85 21.81
CA ILE A 58 -10.03 2.65 21.04
C ILE A 58 -8.72 2.78 20.26
N TYR A 59 -8.50 3.92 19.60
CA TYR A 59 -7.27 4.20 18.87
C TYR A 59 -6.04 4.13 19.79
N PHE A 60 -6.08 4.76 20.95
CA PHE A 60 -4.92 4.77 21.87
C PHE A 60 -4.57 3.38 22.41
N ILE A 61 -5.56 2.50 22.60
CA ILE A 61 -5.36 1.16 23.15
C ILE A 61 -5.07 0.12 22.04
N TRP A 62 -5.81 0.16 20.93
CA TRP A 62 -5.79 -0.87 19.87
C TRP A 62 -5.36 -0.38 18.49
N GLY A 63 -5.24 0.92 18.23
CA GLY A 63 -4.81 1.46 16.93
C GLY A 63 -3.31 1.69 16.80
N LYS A 64 -2.56 1.76 17.90
CA LYS A 64 -1.10 1.92 17.85
C LYS A 64 -0.40 0.67 17.31
N ASP A 65 0.30 0.85 16.21
CA ASP A 65 1.16 -0.16 15.60
C ASP A 65 2.33 -0.52 16.54
N LYS A 66 2.68 -1.81 16.56
CA LYS A 66 3.92 -2.25 17.20
C LYS A 66 5.09 -1.74 16.36
N ARG A 67 6.20 -1.42 17.03
CA ARG A 67 7.46 -1.14 16.32
C ARG A 67 7.87 -2.39 15.56
N VAL A 68 8.33 -2.20 14.34
CA VAL A 68 8.93 -3.29 13.57
C VAL A 68 10.30 -3.53 14.17
N GLU A 69 10.44 -4.63 14.92
CA GLU A 69 11.73 -5.08 15.41
C GLU A 69 12.53 -5.59 14.21
N LYS A 70 13.72 -5.01 14.00
CA LYS A 70 14.61 -5.43 12.93
C LYS A 70 15.35 -6.66 13.39
N GLU A 71 15.09 -7.79 12.75
CA GLU A 71 15.89 -8.99 12.94
C GLU A 71 17.16 -8.82 12.09
N ILE A 72 18.32 -8.64 12.70
CA ILE A 72 19.58 -8.57 11.95
C ILE A 72 19.87 -9.99 11.47
N THR A 73 19.45 -10.31 10.25
CA THR A 73 19.77 -11.57 9.60
C THR A 73 20.92 -11.34 8.63
N SER A 74 21.92 -12.21 8.67
CA SER A 74 22.93 -12.27 7.61
C SER A 74 22.30 -12.80 6.34
N TYR A 75 21.58 -13.93 6.43
CA TYR A 75 21.01 -14.58 5.26
C TYR A 75 19.67 -13.97 4.81
N PRO A 76 19.37 -14.06 3.49
CA PRO A 76 18.05 -13.77 2.99
C PRO A 76 17.03 -14.69 3.68
N PRO A 77 15.79 -14.22 3.92
CA PRO A 77 14.77 -15.06 4.52
C PRO A 77 14.30 -16.10 3.50
N HIS A 78 14.99 -17.26 3.44
CA HIS A 78 14.75 -18.34 2.45
C HIS A 78 13.31 -18.91 2.44
N GLU A 79 12.53 -18.66 3.50
CA GLU A 79 11.09 -18.98 3.55
C GLU A 79 10.27 -18.08 2.60
N MET A 80 10.82 -16.97 2.16
CA MET A 80 10.18 -15.95 1.34
C MET A 80 10.87 -15.81 -0.01
N ASP A 81 10.06 -15.80 -1.05
CA ASP A 81 10.50 -15.58 -2.41
C ASP A 81 10.99 -14.12 -2.63
N SER A 82 11.96 -13.93 -3.53
CA SER A 82 12.53 -12.61 -3.86
C SER A 82 11.47 -11.62 -4.34
N PHE A 83 10.53 -12.06 -5.19
CA PHE A 83 9.42 -11.23 -5.65
C PHE A 83 8.58 -10.69 -4.51
N LEU A 84 8.30 -11.58 -3.56
CA LEU A 84 7.46 -11.25 -2.43
C LEU A 84 8.15 -10.21 -1.52
N ILE A 85 9.45 -10.35 -1.31
CA ILE A 85 10.23 -9.40 -0.50
C ILE A 85 10.24 -8.02 -1.13
N GLY A 86 10.44 -7.93 -2.45
CA GLY A 86 10.33 -6.66 -3.19
C GLY A 86 8.94 -6.03 -3.03
N TYR A 87 7.88 -6.82 -3.23
CA TYR A 87 6.49 -6.36 -3.04
C TYR A 87 6.23 -5.85 -1.61
N LEU A 88 6.75 -6.54 -0.59
CA LEU A 88 6.58 -6.15 0.81
C LEU A 88 7.39 -4.90 1.18
N ASN A 89 8.53 -4.67 0.53
CA ASN A 89 9.39 -3.51 0.75
C ASN A 89 8.75 -2.22 0.21
N CYS A 90 8.16 -2.28 -0.99
CA CYS A 90 7.64 -1.10 -1.69
C CYS A 90 6.10 -0.95 -1.59
N GLY A 91 5.37 -2.04 -1.36
CA GLY A 91 3.90 -2.07 -1.27
C GLY A 91 3.18 -2.16 -2.62
N GLU A 92 3.93 -2.25 -3.71
CA GLU A 92 3.44 -2.40 -5.08
C GLU A 92 4.33 -3.38 -5.85
N THR A 93 3.85 -3.84 -7.01
CA THR A 93 4.66 -4.71 -7.87
C THR A 93 5.38 -3.85 -8.90
N VAL A 94 6.68 -4.09 -9.06
CA VAL A 94 7.56 -3.39 -10.02
C VAL A 94 8.23 -4.45 -10.89
N SER A 95 8.66 -4.07 -12.09
CA SER A 95 9.39 -4.94 -13.03
C SER A 95 10.57 -5.67 -12.39
N ASN A 96 11.37 -4.97 -11.58
CA ASN A 96 12.55 -5.53 -10.91
C ASN A 96 12.21 -6.75 -10.05
N HIS A 97 10.99 -6.84 -9.52
CA HIS A 97 10.53 -8.00 -8.75
C HIS A 97 10.36 -9.22 -9.67
N PHE A 98 9.88 -9.04 -10.89
CA PHE A 98 9.77 -10.11 -11.87
C PHE A 98 11.15 -10.54 -12.36
N SER A 99 12.04 -9.60 -12.66
CA SER A 99 13.44 -9.86 -12.99
C SER A 99 14.12 -10.68 -11.88
N SER A 100 13.83 -10.36 -10.61
CA SER A 100 14.31 -11.15 -9.46
C SER A 100 13.83 -12.61 -9.44
N LEU A 101 12.64 -12.91 -9.97
CA LEU A 101 12.17 -14.30 -10.12
C LEU A 101 12.94 -15.05 -11.18
N VAL A 102 13.25 -14.38 -12.29
CA VAL A 102 14.05 -14.97 -13.37
C VAL A 102 15.44 -15.33 -12.83
N ILE A 103 16.07 -14.42 -12.09
CA ILE A 103 17.36 -14.68 -11.45
C ILE A 103 17.24 -15.82 -10.42
N SER A 104 16.19 -15.83 -9.59
CA SER A 104 15.97 -16.92 -8.61
C SER A 104 15.82 -18.29 -9.28
N LEU A 105 15.08 -18.37 -10.40
CA LEU A 105 14.95 -19.58 -11.20
C LEU A 105 16.30 -20.03 -11.79
N ALA A 106 17.15 -19.08 -12.17
CA ALA A 106 18.48 -19.34 -12.74
C ALA A 106 19.44 -19.86 -11.67
N VAL A 107 19.49 -19.22 -10.50
CA VAL A 107 20.25 -19.65 -9.30
C VAL A 107 19.75 -21.01 -8.79
N LYS A 108 18.49 -21.38 -9.00
CA LYS A 108 17.99 -22.72 -8.66
C LYS A 108 18.22 -23.76 -9.75
N GLY A 109 18.84 -23.39 -10.87
CA GLY A 109 19.17 -24.28 -11.98
C GLY A 109 17.99 -24.69 -12.88
N PHE A 110 16.86 -23.98 -12.82
CA PHE A 110 15.70 -24.26 -13.68
C PHE A 110 15.80 -23.65 -15.06
N ILE A 111 16.51 -22.52 -15.15
CA ILE A 111 16.71 -21.79 -16.39
C ILE A 111 18.18 -21.39 -16.55
N LYS A 112 18.57 -21.14 -17.79
CA LYS A 112 19.82 -20.53 -18.18
C LYS A 112 19.55 -19.20 -18.86
N ILE A 113 20.34 -18.19 -18.53
CA ILE A 113 20.29 -16.85 -19.11
C ILE A 113 21.48 -16.71 -20.04
N GLU A 114 21.27 -16.30 -21.29
CA GLU A 114 22.33 -16.13 -22.28
C GLU A 114 22.16 -14.81 -23.03
N LYS A 115 23.20 -13.98 -23.08
CA LYS A 115 23.23 -12.77 -23.90
C LYS A 115 23.74 -13.09 -25.31
N LEU A 116 22.89 -12.88 -26.30
CA LEU A 116 23.18 -13.07 -27.72
C LEU A 116 24.03 -11.91 -28.29
N GLU A 117 24.52 -12.09 -29.52
CA GLU A 117 25.40 -11.12 -30.22
C GLU A 117 24.70 -9.78 -30.48
N ASP A 118 23.40 -9.81 -30.77
CA ASP A 118 22.53 -8.64 -30.96
C ASP A 118 22.21 -7.89 -29.65
N GLY A 119 22.65 -8.42 -28.50
CA GLY A 119 22.36 -7.90 -27.17
C GLY A 119 21.07 -8.44 -26.55
N THR A 120 20.30 -9.25 -27.27
CA THR A 120 19.07 -9.87 -26.77
C THR A 120 19.38 -10.91 -25.69
N ILE A 121 18.54 -11.00 -24.66
CA ILE A 121 18.66 -12.04 -23.64
C ILE A 121 17.78 -13.23 -24.02
N LEU A 122 18.38 -14.41 -24.10
CA LEU A 122 17.74 -15.70 -24.31
C LEU A 122 17.64 -16.46 -22.98
N LEU A 123 16.42 -16.86 -22.62
CA LEU A 123 16.16 -17.74 -21.49
C LEU A 123 15.90 -19.15 -22.01
N THR A 124 16.69 -20.12 -21.55
CA THR A 124 16.55 -21.53 -21.90
C THR A 124 16.12 -22.34 -20.68
N LYS A 125 15.11 -23.17 -20.83
CA LYS A 125 14.65 -24.11 -19.82
C LYS A 125 15.67 -25.25 -19.66
N LEU A 126 16.05 -25.55 -18.41
CA LEU A 126 16.97 -26.64 -18.07
C LEU A 126 16.28 -27.82 -17.39
N LYS A 127 15.30 -27.54 -16.53
CA LYS A 127 14.59 -28.54 -15.72
C LYS A 127 13.10 -28.26 -15.73
N ASP A 128 12.29 -29.31 -15.70
CA ASP A 128 10.85 -29.20 -15.47
C ASP A 128 10.51 -28.74 -14.04
N LEU A 129 9.29 -28.23 -13.86
CA LEU A 129 8.78 -27.78 -12.57
C LEU A 129 8.84 -28.90 -11.53
N ASP A 130 9.33 -28.56 -10.33
CA ASP A 130 9.28 -29.44 -9.18
C ASP A 130 8.70 -28.72 -7.94
N ASN A 131 8.72 -29.42 -6.80
CA ASN A 131 8.17 -28.91 -5.55
C ASN A 131 9.13 -27.97 -4.78
N SER A 132 10.38 -27.79 -5.24
CA SER A 132 11.35 -26.89 -4.60
C SER A 132 11.08 -25.42 -4.92
N LEU A 133 10.40 -25.15 -6.04
CA LEU A 133 10.04 -23.79 -6.44
C LEU A 133 8.91 -23.22 -5.59
N SER A 134 9.02 -21.92 -5.30
CA SER A 134 7.98 -21.14 -4.65
C SER A 134 6.72 -21.06 -5.53
N LYS A 135 5.63 -20.57 -4.94
CA LYS A 135 4.40 -20.29 -5.71
C LYS A 135 4.65 -19.28 -6.83
N TYR A 136 5.40 -18.22 -6.60
CA TYR A 136 5.62 -17.14 -7.58
C TYR A 136 6.64 -17.55 -8.64
N GLU A 137 7.69 -18.28 -8.26
CA GLU A 137 8.64 -18.90 -9.20
C GLU A 137 7.94 -19.84 -10.18
N ARG A 138 7.04 -20.72 -9.68
CA ARG A 138 6.25 -21.60 -10.55
C ARG A 138 5.34 -20.83 -11.50
N LEU A 139 4.77 -19.71 -11.05
CA LEU A 139 3.94 -18.87 -11.91
C LEU A 139 4.79 -18.19 -12.99
N MET A 140 5.92 -17.58 -12.61
CA MET A 140 6.86 -16.98 -13.56
C MET A 140 7.33 -17.99 -14.58
N TYR A 141 7.78 -19.17 -14.16
CA TYR A 141 8.23 -20.24 -15.04
C TYR A 141 7.15 -20.62 -16.07
N LYS A 142 5.89 -20.77 -15.65
CA LYS A 142 4.76 -21.07 -16.55
C LYS A 142 4.47 -19.96 -17.54
N VAL A 143 4.73 -18.71 -17.17
CA VAL A 143 4.55 -17.54 -18.04
C VAL A 143 5.67 -17.50 -19.08
N LEU A 144 6.92 -17.68 -18.65
CA LEU A 144 8.10 -17.69 -19.53
C LEU A 144 8.01 -18.82 -20.57
N PHE A 145 7.65 -20.04 -20.18
CA PHE A 145 7.66 -21.22 -21.06
C PHE A 145 6.26 -21.68 -21.48
N LYS A 146 5.34 -20.73 -21.66
CA LYS A 146 3.97 -21.01 -22.08
C LYS A 146 3.95 -21.78 -23.42
N GLY A 147 3.05 -22.75 -23.54
CA GLY A 147 2.86 -23.52 -24.77
C GLY A 147 3.94 -24.58 -25.01
N ASN A 148 4.65 -25.01 -23.94
CA ASN A 148 5.74 -25.99 -24.00
C ASN A 148 6.92 -25.55 -24.87
N ARG A 149 7.17 -24.25 -24.98
CA ARG A 149 8.43 -23.75 -25.54
C ARG A 149 9.55 -23.95 -24.50
N ASP A 150 10.73 -24.33 -24.96
CA ASP A 150 11.90 -24.49 -24.09
C ASP A 150 12.82 -23.26 -24.09
N LYS A 151 12.54 -22.28 -24.96
CA LYS A 151 13.32 -21.06 -25.13
C LYS A 151 12.40 -19.85 -25.27
N VAL A 152 12.83 -18.71 -24.73
CA VAL A 152 12.15 -17.41 -24.86
C VAL A 152 13.17 -16.28 -24.87
N THR A 153 13.01 -15.32 -25.76
CA THR A 153 13.86 -14.11 -25.82
C THR A 153 13.19 -12.92 -25.14
N THR A 154 13.97 -11.90 -24.78
CA THR A 154 13.43 -10.63 -24.26
C THR A 154 12.52 -9.91 -25.27
N GLU A 155 12.76 -10.05 -26.57
CA GLU A 155 11.84 -9.53 -27.60
C GLU A 155 10.47 -10.22 -27.56
N GLU A 156 10.44 -11.55 -27.38
CA GLU A 156 9.19 -12.31 -27.21
C GLU A 156 8.47 -11.99 -25.90
N ILE A 157 9.21 -11.65 -24.85
CA ILE A 157 8.63 -11.17 -23.58
C ILE A 157 8.01 -9.80 -23.78
N SER A 158 8.74 -8.88 -24.41
CA SER A 158 8.32 -7.50 -24.69
C SER A 158 7.09 -7.44 -25.60
N SER A 159 7.05 -8.27 -26.65
CA SER A 159 5.89 -8.39 -27.55
C SER A 159 4.76 -9.27 -27.00
N GLY A 160 4.96 -9.85 -25.82
CA GLY A 160 4.03 -10.75 -25.17
C GLY A 160 2.76 -10.08 -24.63
N ASP A 161 1.84 -10.91 -24.16
CA ASP A 161 0.59 -10.46 -23.54
C ASP A 161 0.79 -10.18 -22.04
N GLY A 162 0.96 -8.91 -21.65
CA GLY A 162 1.17 -8.47 -20.27
C GLY A 162 0.10 -8.87 -19.26
N ARG A 163 -1.04 -9.43 -19.71
CA ARG A 163 -2.08 -9.99 -18.83
C ARG A 163 -1.52 -11.03 -17.85
N TYR A 164 -0.43 -11.73 -18.18
CA TYR A 164 0.18 -12.70 -17.28
C TYR A 164 0.89 -12.05 -16.09
N PHE A 165 1.63 -10.96 -16.31
CA PHE A 165 2.26 -10.19 -15.25
C PHE A 165 1.19 -9.52 -14.37
N ARG A 166 0.17 -8.89 -14.98
CA ARG A 166 -1.01 -8.34 -14.25
C ARG A 166 -1.76 -9.38 -13.42
N LYS A 167 -1.84 -10.63 -13.90
CA LYS A 167 -2.45 -11.72 -13.12
C LYS A 167 -1.60 -12.06 -11.89
N MET A 168 -0.27 -12.08 -12.01
CA MET A 168 0.62 -12.28 -10.86
C MET A 168 0.49 -11.15 -9.84
N GLU A 169 0.42 -9.89 -10.28
CA GLU A 169 0.14 -8.73 -9.41
C GLU A 169 -1.15 -8.90 -8.62
N THR A 170 -2.21 -9.35 -9.31
CA THR A 170 -3.51 -9.56 -8.68
C THR A 170 -3.46 -10.69 -7.65
N VAL A 171 -2.71 -11.76 -7.94
CA VAL A 171 -2.55 -12.92 -7.03
C VAL A 171 -1.80 -12.50 -5.77
N VAL A 172 -0.66 -11.80 -5.89
CA VAL A 172 0.11 -11.34 -4.73
C VAL A 172 -0.68 -10.32 -3.91
N ALA A 173 -1.35 -9.37 -4.58
CA ALA A 173 -2.17 -8.38 -3.91
C ALA A 173 -3.31 -9.04 -3.13
N ASN A 174 -4.05 -10.00 -3.70
CA ASN A 174 -5.15 -10.66 -2.99
C ASN A 174 -4.68 -11.52 -1.81
N GLU A 175 -3.51 -12.13 -1.92
CA GLU A 175 -2.94 -12.98 -0.86
C GLU A 175 -2.43 -12.13 0.31
N PHE A 176 -1.70 -11.06 0.03
CA PHE A 176 -1.12 -10.20 1.07
C PHE A 176 -2.08 -9.15 1.60
N LEU A 177 -2.88 -8.51 0.75
CA LEU A 177 -3.88 -7.52 1.14
C LEU A 177 -5.16 -8.17 1.70
N SER A 178 -5.19 -9.50 1.87
CA SER A 178 -6.25 -10.12 2.64
C SER A 178 -6.29 -9.48 4.02
N ASP A 179 -7.45 -8.94 4.40
CA ASP A 179 -7.71 -8.31 5.70
C ASP A 179 -7.06 -9.04 6.88
N LYS A 180 -7.07 -10.38 6.84
CA LYS A 180 -6.50 -11.28 7.86
C LYS A 180 -4.98 -11.14 8.04
N ASN A 181 -4.27 -10.86 6.95
CA ASN A 181 -2.82 -10.78 6.91
C ASN A 181 -2.33 -9.36 7.22
N ILE A 182 -3.09 -8.34 6.85
CA ILE A 182 -2.68 -6.94 7.07
C ILE A 182 -3.05 -6.41 8.45
N GLU A 183 -4.17 -6.87 9.03
CA GLU A 183 -4.75 -6.22 10.20
C GLU A 183 -5.08 -7.22 11.32
N THR A 184 -4.85 -6.82 12.58
CA THR A 184 -5.31 -7.59 13.73
C THR A 184 -6.84 -7.77 13.73
N LYS A 185 -7.30 -8.97 14.13
CA LYS A 185 -8.73 -9.33 14.20
C LYS A 185 -9.53 -8.37 15.09
N MET A 186 -8.92 -7.90 16.19
CA MET A 186 -9.57 -7.01 17.17
C MET A 186 -9.80 -5.62 16.59
N SER A 187 -8.76 -4.99 16.04
CA SER A 187 -8.85 -3.71 15.33
C SER A 187 -9.93 -3.72 14.25
N ARG A 188 -9.97 -4.79 13.44
CA ARG A 188 -10.94 -4.90 12.33
C ARG A 188 -12.38 -5.04 12.80
N LYS A 189 -12.59 -5.71 13.94
CA LYS A 189 -13.91 -5.81 14.54
C LYS A 189 -14.34 -4.45 15.08
N LEU A 190 -13.48 -3.77 15.84
CA LEU A 190 -13.77 -2.45 16.40
C LEU A 190 -14.09 -1.45 15.29
N ARG A 191 -13.22 -1.32 14.27
CA ARG A 191 -13.45 -0.43 13.12
C ARG A 191 -14.77 -0.70 12.42
N ARG A 192 -15.17 -1.97 12.27
CA ARG A 192 -16.46 -2.32 11.66
C ARG A 192 -17.63 -1.92 12.54
N TYR A 193 -17.59 -2.19 13.84
CA TYR A 193 -18.68 -1.81 14.76
C TYR A 193 -18.83 -0.30 14.89
N THR A 194 -17.73 0.44 15.03
CA THR A 194 -17.73 1.91 15.07
C THR A 194 -18.21 2.49 13.74
N SER A 195 -17.77 1.94 12.59
CA SER A 195 -18.32 2.29 11.27
C SER A 195 -19.84 2.11 11.18
N PHE A 196 -20.38 0.98 11.65
CA PHE A 196 -21.83 0.74 11.67
C PHE A 196 -22.56 1.72 12.59
N ALA A 197 -22.00 2.00 13.78
CA ALA A 197 -22.56 2.99 14.70
C ALA A 197 -22.59 4.39 14.07
N PHE A 198 -21.54 4.80 13.37
CA PHE A 198 -21.53 6.08 12.64
C PHE A 198 -22.50 6.11 11.47
N ALA A 199 -22.61 5.05 10.69
CA ALA A 199 -23.57 5.00 9.58
C ALA A 199 -25.01 5.17 10.11
N ALA A 200 -25.34 4.51 11.21
CA ALA A 200 -26.64 4.69 11.88
C ALA A 200 -26.83 6.13 12.40
N LEU A 201 -25.79 6.73 12.98
CA LEU A 201 -25.84 8.10 13.50
C LEU A 201 -25.96 9.15 12.39
N VAL A 202 -25.30 8.94 11.26
CA VAL A 202 -25.45 9.77 10.05
C VAL A 202 -26.88 9.67 9.55
N ALA A 203 -27.43 8.47 9.38
CA ALA A 203 -28.81 8.29 8.94
C ALA A 203 -29.82 8.96 9.89
N ALA A 204 -29.65 8.78 11.21
CA ALA A 204 -30.47 9.44 12.22
C ALA A 204 -30.35 10.97 12.14
N THR A 205 -29.13 11.50 11.97
CA THR A 205 -28.87 12.93 11.74
C THR A 205 -29.65 13.42 10.52
N MET A 206 -29.55 12.74 9.39
CA MET A 206 -30.24 13.18 8.16
C MET A 206 -31.76 13.17 8.31
N ILE A 207 -32.34 12.16 8.97
CA ILE A 207 -33.79 12.07 9.22
C ILE A 207 -34.27 13.16 10.18
N ILE A 208 -33.53 13.41 11.26
CA ILE A 208 -33.92 14.38 12.28
C ILE A 208 -33.80 15.81 11.71
N TYR A 209 -32.70 16.14 11.03
CA TYR A 209 -32.53 17.48 10.47
C TYR A 209 -33.45 17.76 9.29
N SER A 210 -33.79 16.76 8.45
CA SER A 210 -34.76 16.96 7.37
C SER A 210 -36.16 17.31 7.90
N ARG A 211 -36.54 16.78 9.07
CA ARG A 211 -37.78 17.15 9.77
C ARG A 211 -37.85 18.62 10.15
N PHE A 212 -36.73 19.22 10.52
CA PHE A 212 -36.65 20.64 10.86
C PHE A 212 -36.46 21.56 9.66
N ALA A 213 -35.91 21.05 8.54
CA ALA A 213 -35.66 21.84 7.34
C ALA A 213 -36.91 22.03 6.46
N TYR A 214 -37.82 21.06 6.43
CA TYR A 214 -39.02 21.10 5.58
C TYR A 214 -40.27 20.63 6.32
N ASP A 215 -41.33 21.44 6.30
CA ASP A 215 -42.63 21.05 6.86
C ASP A 215 -43.40 20.10 5.92
N THR A 216 -43.21 20.24 4.61
CA THR A 216 -43.86 19.42 3.58
C THR A 216 -43.27 18.02 3.53
N ALA A 217 -44.13 17.00 3.64
CA ALA A 217 -43.69 15.60 3.72
C ALA A 217 -42.92 15.10 2.48
N SER A 218 -43.33 15.49 1.26
CA SER A 218 -42.67 15.09 0.02
C SER A 218 -41.25 15.66 -0.09
N ALA A 219 -41.07 16.95 0.21
CA ALA A 219 -39.76 17.61 0.21
C ALA A 219 -38.80 16.98 1.24
N ARG A 220 -39.29 16.61 2.43
CA ARG A 220 -38.49 15.91 3.45
C ARG A 220 -37.94 14.58 2.97
N VAL A 221 -38.77 13.76 2.34
CA VAL A 221 -38.37 12.42 1.88
C VAL A 221 -37.30 12.53 0.80
N VAL A 222 -37.51 13.40 -0.19
CA VAL A 222 -36.54 13.63 -1.28
C VAL A 222 -35.20 14.13 -0.74
N PHE A 223 -35.21 15.09 0.19
CA PHE A 223 -33.99 15.62 0.81
C PHE A 223 -33.26 14.58 1.67
N THR A 224 -34.00 13.73 2.40
CA THR A 224 -33.40 12.66 3.23
C THR A 224 -32.72 11.61 2.37
N ILE A 225 -33.34 11.22 1.24
CA ILE A 225 -32.76 10.26 0.29
C ILE A 225 -31.46 10.81 -0.30
N LEU A 226 -31.44 12.08 -0.73
CA LEU A 226 -30.26 12.75 -1.26
C LEU A 226 -29.09 12.78 -0.26
N LEU A 227 -29.37 13.01 1.02
CA LEU A 227 -28.33 13.06 2.05
C LEU A 227 -27.78 11.68 2.41
N ILE A 228 -28.62 10.64 2.40
CA ILE A 228 -28.18 9.26 2.63
C ILE A 228 -27.31 8.76 1.48
N THR A 229 -27.66 9.07 0.23
CA THR A 229 -26.83 8.69 -0.93
C THR A 229 -25.47 9.40 -0.89
N LEU A 230 -25.44 10.67 -0.51
CA LEU A 230 -24.20 11.44 -0.33
C LEU A 230 -23.33 10.89 0.80
N ALA A 231 -23.94 10.51 1.93
CA ALA A 231 -23.24 9.87 3.05
C ALA A 231 -22.65 8.50 2.67
N GLY A 232 -23.41 7.69 1.93
CA GLY A 232 -22.93 6.40 1.39
C GLY A 232 -21.76 6.57 0.42
N PHE A 233 -21.82 7.58 -0.45
CA PHE A 233 -20.73 7.95 -1.33
C PHE A 233 -19.48 8.41 -0.56
N MET A 234 -19.65 9.22 0.49
CA MET A 234 -18.53 9.64 1.36
C MET A 234 -17.90 8.46 2.10
N TYR A 235 -18.69 7.52 2.63
CA TYR A 235 -18.17 6.32 3.28
C TYR A 235 -17.37 5.46 2.30
N ALA A 236 -17.88 5.27 1.07
CA ALA A 236 -17.18 4.52 0.02
C ALA A 236 -15.86 5.21 -0.36
N LEU A 237 -15.87 6.53 -0.61
CA LEU A 237 -14.69 7.32 -0.94
C LEU A 237 -13.63 7.24 0.17
N LEU A 238 -14.05 7.31 1.44
CA LEU A 238 -13.13 7.27 2.57
C LEU A 238 -12.60 5.86 2.84
N SER A 239 -13.42 4.82 2.63
CA SER A 239 -12.95 3.43 2.66
C SER A 239 -11.89 3.17 1.58
N TYR A 240 -12.11 3.72 0.38
CA TYR A 240 -11.13 3.67 -0.72
C TYR A 240 -9.85 4.43 -0.37
N LEU A 241 -9.96 5.60 0.27
CA LEU A 241 -8.82 6.37 0.76
C LEU A 241 -8.00 5.61 1.80
N ILE A 242 -8.63 5.00 2.81
CA ILE A 242 -7.94 4.21 3.83
C ILE A 242 -7.16 3.07 3.16
N VAL A 243 -7.79 2.35 2.23
CA VAL A 243 -7.13 1.29 1.46
C VAL A 243 -5.99 1.87 0.63
N ALA A 244 -6.20 2.95 -0.14
CA ALA A 244 -5.15 3.57 -0.97
C ALA A 244 -3.97 4.12 -0.14
N PHE A 245 -4.21 4.61 1.07
CA PHE A 245 -3.17 5.01 2.01
C PHE A 245 -2.37 3.81 2.53
N GLN A 246 -3.02 2.67 2.72
CA GLN A 246 -2.41 1.44 3.26
C GLN A 246 -1.72 0.59 2.17
N THR A 247 -2.21 0.61 0.94
CA THR A 247 -1.75 -0.27 -0.16
C THR A 247 -0.72 0.39 -1.08
N GLY A 248 0.08 1.33 -0.58
CA GLY A 248 1.23 1.86 -1.33
C GLY A 248 0.94 2.82 -2.49
N LYS A 249 -0.17 2.66 -3.23
CA LYS A 249 -0.51 3.35 -4.49
C LYS A 249 -0.05 4.82 -4.59
N GLU A 250 0.38 5.21 -5.79
CA GLU A 250 0.95 6.51 -6.13
C GLU A 250 0.43 7.69 -5.31
N THR A 251 1.37 8.57 -4.93
CA THR A 251 1.13 9.77 -4.13
C THR A 251 0.05 10.68 -4.73
N SER A 252 -0.12 10.68 -6.06
CA SER A 252 -1.13 11.42 -6.83
C SER A 252 -2.57 11.05 -6.47
N VAL A 253 -2.88 9.77 -6.30
CA VAL A 253 -4.21 9.25 -5.93
C VAL A 253 -4.59 9.67 -4.51
N LYS A 254 -3.60 9.73 -3.61
CA LYS A 254 -3.77 10.17 -2.22
C LYS A 254 -4.15 11.64 -2.14
N TYR A 255 -3.47 12.50 -2.91
CA TYR A 255 -3.81 13.92 -2.99
C TYR A 255 -5.11 14.17 -3.72
N GLY A 256 -5.38 13.47 -4.83
CA GLY A 256 -6.62 13.62 -5.60
C GLY A 256 -7.87 13.27 -4.78
N ALA A 257 -7.82 12.19 -4.00
CA ALA A 257 -8.95 11.81 -3.16
C ALA A 257 -9.06 12.64 -1.87
N LEU A 258 -7.95 13.17 -1.33
CA LEU A 258 -7.97 14.17 -0.25
C LEU A 258 -8.60 15.49 -0.74
N ILE A 259 -8.21 15.97 -1.92
CA ILE A 259 -8.81 17.13 -2.59
C ILE A 259 -10.30 16.88 -2.88
N ALA A 260 -10.67 15.70 -3.39
CA ALA A 260 -12.07 15.34 -3.61
C ALA A 260 -12.89 15.31 -2.30
N SER A 261 -12.31 14.78 -1.21
CA SER A 261 -12.96 14.78 0.11
C SER A 261 -13.17 16.20 0.64
N ILE A 262 -12.21 17.11 0.43
CA ILE A 262 -12.31 18.55 0.75
C ILE A 262 -13.37 19.22 -0.12
N PHE A 263 -13.42 18.93 -1.42
CA PHE A 263 -14.44 19.48 -2.33
C PHE A 263 -15.85 19.01 -1.98
N ILE A 264 -16.02 17.75 -1.59
CA ILE A 264 -17.30 17.20 -1.11
C ILE A 264 -17.68 17.84 0.23
N LEU A 265 -16.71 18.08 1.12
CA LEU A 265 -16.89 18.88 2.34
C LEU A 265 -17.35 20.30 2.04
N CYS A 266 -16.68 20.99 1.11
CA CYS A 266 -17.02 22.34 0.69
C CYS A 266 -18.39 22.39 0.01
N GLY A 267 -18.74 21.41 -0.81
CA GLY A 267 -20.07 21.28 -1.42
C GLY A 267 -21.18 21.05 -0.39
N ASN A 268 -20.90 20.28 0.67
CA ASN A 268 -21.79 20.10 1.82
C ASN A 268 -21.91 21.33 2.71
N ILE A 269 -20.93 22.25 2.68
CA ILE A 269 -21.00 23.55 3.36
C ILE A 269 -21.89 24.50 2.54
N VAL A 270 -21.74 24.55 1.21
CA VAL A 270 -22.41 25.53 0.36
C VAL A 270 -23.91 25.26 0.21
N PHE A 271 -24.34 23.99 0.13
CA PHE A 271 -25.72 23.64 -0.23
C PHE A 271 -26.77 23.86 0.91
N PRO A 272 -26.52 23.44 2.17
CA PRO A 272 -27.43 23.74 3.28
C PRO A 272 -27.26 25.17 3.80
N TYR A 273 -26.08 25.79 3.65
CA TYR A 273 -25.83 27.19 3.96
C TYR A 273 -26.71 28.13 3.13
N PHE A 274 -26.97 27.79 1.87
CA PHE A 274 -27.81 28.60 0.99
C PHE A 274 -29.31 28.40 1.25
N ILE A 275 -29.74 27.19 1.61
CA ILE A 275 -31.17 26.85 1.82
C ILE A 275 -31.65 27.15 3.25
N ILE A 276 -30.80 27.01 4.28
CA ILE A 276 -31.20 27.14 5.70
C ILE A 276 -31.05 28.57 6.27
N HIS A 277 -30.33 29.47 5.59
CA HIS A 277 -30.35 30.93 5.82
C HIS A 277 -30.25 31.36 7.31
N PHE A 278 -29.06 31.73 7.83
CA PHE A 278 -28.99 32.57 9.04
C PHE A 278 -29.72 32.03 10.32
N SER A 279 -30.02 30.72 10.42
CA SER A 279 -30.78 30.14 11.54
C SER A 279 -29.91 29.22 12.42
N ASN A 280 -30.27 29.11 13.71
CA ASN A 280 -29.51 28.31 14.69
C ASN A 280 -29.47 26.81 14.33
N VAL A 281 -30.49 26.29 13.65
CA VAL A 281 -30.59 24.86 13.26
C VAL A 281 -29.58 24.50 12.18
N GLY A 282 -29.36 25.38 11.19
CA GLY A 282 -28.37 25.17 10.14
C GLY A 282 -26.94 25.15 10.66
N ILE A 283 -26.63 26.02 11.63
CA ILE A 283 -25.33 26.01 12.30
C ILE A 283 -25.12 24.67 13.00
N MET A 284 -26.10 24.20 13.79
CA MET A 284 -25.97 22.91 14.47
C MET A 284 -25.80 21.73 13.50
N PHE A 285 -26.49 21.74 12.37
CA PHE A 285 -26.35 20.71 11.33
C PHE A 285 -24.93 20.65 10.78
N MET A 286 -24.33 21.81 10.48
CA MET A 286 -22.94 21.89 10.02
C MET A 286 -21.97 21.33 11.05
N CYS A 287 -22.20 21.64 12.32
CA CYS A 287 -21.33 21.19 13.41
C CYS A 287 -21.41 19.67 13.57
N GLN A 288 -22.62 19.13 13.51
CA GLN A 288 -22.90 17.71 13.55
C GLN A 288 -22.21 16.97 12.38
N LEU A 289 -22.27 17.50 11.15
CA LEU A 289 -21.60 16.90 9.99
C LEU A 289 -20.08 16.92 10.09
N ASN A 290 -19.49 18.04 10.53
CA ASN A 290 -18.04 18.14 10.74
C ASN A 290 -17.55 17.17 11.83
N LEU A 291 -18.33 17.00 12.88
CA LEU A 291 -18.00 16.05 13.96
C LEU A 291 -18.11 14.59 13.49
N LEU A 292 -19.12 14.25 12.70
CA LEU A 292 -19.27 12.94 12.07
C LEU A 292 -18.12 12.64 11.10
N LEU A 293 -17.68 13.63 10.33
CA LEU A 293 -16.49 13.51 9.48
C LEU A 293 -15.24 13.20 10.31
N LEU A 294 -15.03 13.93 11.42
CA LEU A 294 -13.89 13.67 12.29
C LEU A 294 -13.92 12.23 12.83
N CYS A 295 -15.09 11.72 13.21
CA CYS A 295 -15.25 10.34 13.64
C CYS A 295 -14.78 9.35 12.56
N VAL A 296 -15.20 9.59 11.31
CA VAL A 296 -14.81 8.76 10.17
C VAL A 296 -13.29 8.79 9.92
N ILE A 297 -12.65 9.95 10.09
CA ILE A 297 -11.20 10.10 10.01
C ILE A 297 -10.50 9.32 11.14
N VAL A 298 -10.93 9.51 12.40
CA VAL A 298 -10.36 8.81 13.57
C VAL A 298 -10.50 7.29 13.43
N ASN A 299 -11.64 6.82 12.96
CA ASN A 299 -11.90 5.40 12.73
C ASN A 299 -10.92 4.75 11.73
N GLY A 300 -10.41 5.51 10.77
CA GLY A 300 -9.36 5.05 9.85
C GLY A 300 -8.04 4.74 10.57
N PHE A 301 -7.71 5.49 11.63
CA PHE A 301 -6.50 5.30 12.43
C PHE A 301 -6.58 4.13 13.41
N ILE A 302 -7.77 3.56 13.64
CA ILE A 302 -7.91 2.36 14.48
C ILE A 302 -7.20 1.16 13.86
N PHE A 303 -6.92 1.19 12.54
CA PHE A 303 -6.16 0.13 11.86
C PHE A 303 -4.84 -0.17 12.57
N LYS A 304 -4.67 -1.43 12.99
CA LYS A 304 -3.43 -1.94 13.55
C LYS A 304 -2.90 -3.13 12.77
N ARG A 305 -1.64 -3.02 12.34
CA ARG A 305 -0.91 -4.06 11.60
C ARG A 305 -0.91 -5.38 12.37
N SER A 306 -1.12 -6.48 11.63
CA SER A 306 -1.05 -7.83 12.20
C SER A 306 0.37 -8.17 12.69
N ASP A 307 0.47 -9.11 13.63
CA ASP A 307 1.78 -9.60 14.11
C ASP A 307 2.56 -10.32 12.99
N TYR A 308 1.84 -11.03 12.10
CA TYR A 308 2.43 -11.63 10.90
C TYR A 308 3.07 -10.56 10.01
N LEU A 309 2.34 -9.52 9.64
CA LEU A 309 2.85 -8.43 8.80
C LEU A 309 4.04 -7.72 9.46
N ASN A 310 3.99 -7.48 10.78
CA ASN A 310 5.11 -6.87 11.51
C ASN A 310 6.36 -7.76 11.51
N SER A 311 6.22 -9.07 11.71
CA SER A 311 7.35 -10.02 11.67
C SER A 311 7.96 -10.07 10.27
N VAL A 312 7.13 -10.19 9.24
CA VAL A 312 7.56 -10.23 7.84
C VAL A 312 8.29 -8.94 7.46
N LEU A 313 7.75 -7.77 7.82
CA LEU A 313 8.43 -6.48 7.61
C LEU A 313 9.72 -6.37 8.41
N GLY A 314 9.80 -6.96 9.60
CA GLY A 314 11.01 -7.02 10.42
C GLY A 314 12.14 -7.76 9.74
N LYS A 315 11.86 -8.95 9.19
CA LYS A 315 12.80 -9.75 8.40
C LYS A 315 13.27 -9.00 7.15
N VAL A 316 12.35 -8.44 6.37
CA VAL A 316 12.67 -7.69 5.13
C VAL A 316 13.52 -6.44 5.43
N MET A 317 13.13 -5.64 6.43
CA MET A 317 13.88 -4.43 6.79
C MET A 317 15.24 -4.75 7.41
N GLY A 318 15.34 -5.84 8.17
CA GLY A 318 16.59 -6.32 8.74
C GLY A 318 17.56 -6.76 7.65
N PHE A 319 17.12 -7.63 6.75
CA PHE A 319 17.93 -8.11 5.62
C PHE A 319 18.35 -6.97 4.68
N ARG A 320 17.42 -6.07 4.32
CA ARG A 320 17.74 -4.87 3.55
C ARG A 320 18.82 -4.03 4.22
N HIS A 321 18.71 -3.83 5.54
CA HIS A 321 19.71 -3.07 6.29
C HIS A 321 21.09 -3.76 6.25
N THR A 322 21.13 -5.08 6.31
CA THR A 322 22.37 -5.86 6.17
C THR A 322 23.01 -5.65 4.79
N ILE A 323 22.22 -5.69 3.70
CA ILE A 323 22.76 -5.44 2.35
C ILE A 323 23.22 -3.98 2.20
N GLU A 324 22.46 -3.02 2.71
CA GLU A 324 22.79 -1.58 2.67
C GLU A 324 24.11 -1.23 3.40
N GLN A 325 24.64 -2.13 4.23
CA GLN A 325 25.96 -1.95 4.86
C GLN A 325 27.13 -2.24 3.92
N PHE A 326 26.90 -2.97 2.83
CA PHE A 326 27.92 -3.18 1.82
C PHE A 326 28.02 -1.97 0.91
N ASP A 327 29.26 -1.62 0.57
CA ASP A 327 29.59 -0.75 -0.56
C ASP A 327 30.03 -1.61 -1.76
N LYS A 328 30.41 -0.96 -2.86
CA LYS A 328 30.86 -1.62 -4.09
C LYS A 328 32.03 -2.57 -3.83
N GLU A 329 33.04 -2.12 -3.10
CA GLU A 329 34.22 -2.93 -2.73
C GLU A 329 33.84 -4.09 -1.80
N GLY A 330 32.93 -3.84 -0.84
CA GLY A 330 32.42 -4.82 0.11
C GLY A 330 31.70 -5.98 -0.58
N ILE A 331 30.91 -5.70 -1.62
CA ILE A 331 30.28 -6.74 -2.44
C ILE A 331 31.31 -7.56 -3.22
N SER A 332 32.29 -6.92 -3.83
CA SER A 332 33.36 -7.63 -4.56
C SER A 332 34.14 -8.56 -3.63
N LYS A 333 34.47 -8.10 -2.41
CA LYS A 333 35.11 -8.94 -1.37
C LYS A 333 34.20 -10.06 -0.88
N LEU A 334 32.90 -9.80 -0.79
CA LEU A 334 31.93 -10.80 -0.37
C LEU A 334 31.86 -11.95 -1.37
N TYR A 335 31.78 -11.63 -2.66
CA TYR A 335 31.83 -12.59 -3.74
C TYR A 335 33.12 -13.45 -3.68
N GLN A 336 34.28 -12.82 -3.49
CA GLN A 336 35.56 -13.53 -3.41
C GLN A 336 35.64 -14.47 -2.20
N ARG A 337 34.99 -14.10 -1.09
CA ARG A 337 35.01 -14.88 0.15
C ARG A 337 34.00 -16.03 0.12
N ASP A 338 32.79 -15.77 -0.37
CA ASP A 338 31.66 -16.70 -0.35
C ASP A 338 30.76 -16.46 -1.58
N ASN A 339 31.09 -17.19 -2.65
CA ASN A 339 30.44 -17.09 -3.94
C ASN A 339 29.00 -17.63 -3.92
N ASP A 340 28.78 -18.76 -3.25
CA ASP A 340 27.45 -19.38 -3.14
C ASP A 340 26.48 -18.45 -2.42
N TYR A 341 26.94 -17.84 -1.31
CA TYR A 341 26.16 -16.86 -0.59
C TYR A 341 25.84 -15.62 -1.44
N PHE A 342 26.80 -15.13 -2.23
CA PHE A 342 26.56 -14.02 -3.14
C PHE A 342 25.44 -14.34 -4.15
N TYR A 343 25.47 -15.53 -4.77
CA TYR A 343 24.43 -15.92 -5.73
C TYR A 343 23.07 -16.14 -5.06
N ASP A 344 23.04 -16.67 -3.83
CA ASP A 344 21.80 -16.78 -3.06
C ASP A 344 21.18 -15.41 -2.74
N MET A 345 22.00 -14.37 -2.53
CA MET A 345 21.51 -13.01 -2.30
C MET A 345 21.09 -12.28 -3.57
N LEU A 346 21.64 -12.67 -4.73
CA LEU A 346 21.50 -11.93 -5.98
C LEU A 346 20.03 -11.63 -6.34
N PRO A 347 19.07 -12.61 -6.32
CA PRO A 347 17.66 -12.32 -6.54
C PRO A 347 17.13 -11.23 -5.62
N TYR A 348 17.52 -11.25 -4.35
CA TYR A 348 17.00 -10.31 -3.37
C TYR A 348 17.58 -8.91 -3.52
N ILE A 349 18.84 -8.78 -3.95
CA ILE A 349 19.47 -7.48 -4.27
C ILE A 349 18.65 -6.77 -5.36
N TYR A 350 18.28 -7.48 -6.43
CA TYR A 350 17.40 -6.95 -7.48
C TYR A 350 16.00 -6.65 -6.97
N SER A 351 15.42 -7.54 -6.17
CA SER A 351 14.06 -7.32 -5.62
C SER A 351 13.94 -6.09 -4.72
N LEU A 352 15.04 -5.72 -4.05
CA LEU A 352 15.11 -4.58 -3.13
C LEU A 352 15.60 -3.29 -3.79
N ASP A 353 15.85 -3.33 -5.09
CA ASP A 353 16.39 -2.22 -5.88
C ASP A 353 17.76 -1.73 -5.38
N LEU A 354 18.57 -2.66 -4.85
CA LEU A 354 19.91 -2.38 -4.31
C LEU A 354 21.02 -2.63 -5.35
N SER A 355 20.71 -3.26 -6.49
CA SER A 355 21.65 -3.46 -7.59
C SER A 355 22.16 -2.12 -8.13
N ILE A 356 21.30 -1.11 -8.24
CA ILE A 356 21.67 0.26 -8.65
C ILE A 356 22.77 0.85 -7.75
N VAL A 357 22.70 0.57 -6.44
CA VAL A 357 23.67 1.13 -5.47
C VAL A 357 24.99 0.34 -5.51
N LEU A 358 24.91 -0.98 -5.67
CA LEU A 358 26.03 -1.89 -5.48
C LEU A 358 26.78 -2.24 -6.77
N PHE A 359 26.09 -2.23 -7.91
CA PHE A 359 26.60 -2.73 -9.20
C PHE A 359 26.82 -1.61 -10.22
N ASP A 360 26.01 -0.55 -10.24
CA ASP A 360 26.16 0.52 -11.24
C ASP A 360 27.48 1.25 -11.09
N GLY A 361 28.27 1.29 -12.17
CA GLY A 361 29.62 1.84 -12.18
C GLY A 361 30.57 1.11 -11.22
N ASN A 362 30.33 -0.17 -10.96
CA ASN A 362 31.29 -1.08 -10.32
C ASN A 362 31.94 -1.96 -11.39
N ASP A 363 33.19 -1.61 -11.75
CA ASP A 363 33.95 -2.29 -12.80
C ASP A 363 34.67 -3.56 -12.30
N ASP A 364 34.56 -3.88 -11.01
CA ASP A 364 35.10 -5.11 -10.46
C ASP A 364 34.46 -6.31 -11.17
N LYS A 365 35.31 -7.30 -11.46
CA LYS A 365 34.91 -8.49 -12.21
C LYS A 365 34.70 -9.67 -11.29
N PHE A 366 33.69 -10.47 -11.62
CA PHE A 366 33.43 -11.76 -11.01
C PHE A 366 33.29 -12.81 -12.11
N ASP A 367 33.53 -14.07 -11.76
CA ASP A 367 33.38 -15.18 -12.71
C ASP A 367 31.92 -15.27 -13.14
N ILE A 368 31.73 -15.53 -14.44
CA ILE A 368 30.39 -15.68 -15.00
C ILE A 368 29.65 -16.77 -14.21
N PRO A 369 28.47 -16.47 -13.64
CA PRO A 369 27.69 -17.45 -12.91
C PRO A 369 27.38 -18.66 -13.78
N TYR A 370 27.32 -19.85 -13.20
CA TYR A 370 27.03 -21.10 -13.95
C TYR A 370 25.68 -21.06 -14.72
N PHE A 371 24.76 -20.19 -14.30
CA PHE A 371 23.46 -20.00 -14.90
C PHE A 371 23.40 -18.87 -15.94
N TYR A 372 24.49 -18.11 -16.13
CA TYR A 372 24.60 -16.98 -17.05
C TYR A 372 25.67 -17.27 -18.12
N ASN A 373 25.46 -16.83 -19.36
CA ASN A 373 26.45 -16.92 -20.43
C ASN A 373 26.40 -15.68 -21.33
N THR A 374 27.51 -15.38 -21.99
CA THR A 374 27.58 -14.36 -23.04
C THR A 374 28.01 -15.02 -24.36
N TRP A 375 27.61 -14.43 -25.48
CA TRP A 375 27.97 -14.93 -26.82
C TRP A 375 29.49 -15.11 -27.01
N GLU A 376 30.30 -14.23 -26.40
CA GLU A 376 31.77 -14.28 -26.44
C GLU A 376 32.37 -15.40 -25.56
N ASN A 377 31.57 -16.17 -24.83
CA ASN A 377 32.00 -17.16 -23.84
C ASN A 377 33.07 -16.61 -22.88
N LYS A 378 32.87 -15.37 -22.42
CA LYS A 378 33.77 -14.73 -21.43
C LYS A 378 33.84 -15.56 -20.16
N LYS A 379 34.99 -15.53 -19.48
CA LYS A 379 35.16 -16.19 -18.17
C LYS A 379 34.70 -15.32 -17.00
N SER A 380 34.73 -14.00 -17.18
CA SER A 380 34.38 -13.02 -16.15
C SER A 380 33.56 -11.88 -16.74
N ILE A 381 32.69 -11.28 -15.93
CA ILE A 381 31.89 -10.10 -16.26
C ILE A 381 32.01 -9.07 -15.13
N SER A 382 31.91 -7.77 -15.43
CA SER A 382 31.85 -6.74 -14.39
C SER A 382 30.47 -6.71 -13.74
N PHE A 383 30.37 -6.23 -12.50
CA PHE A 383 29.07 -6.00 -11.86
C PHE A 383 28.19 -5.04 -12.67
N ASN A 384 28.78 -3.97 -13.20
CA ASN A 384 28.08 -3.00 -14.03
C ASN A 384 27.52 -3.63 -15.32
N ASP A 385 28.32 -4.40 -16.05
CA ASP A 385 27.87 -5.05 -17.29
C ASP A 385 26.79 -6.09 -17.01
N PHE A 386 26.95 -6.89 -15.94
CA PHE A 386 25.93 -7.85 -15.53
C PHE A 386 24.63 -7.14 -15.14
N ASN A 387 24.70 -6.00 -14.46
CA ASN A 387 23.52 -5.22 -14.12
C ASN A 387 22.80 -4.71 -15.37
N GLY A 388 23.56 -4.14 -16.32
CA GLY A 388 23.01 -3.70 -17.61
C GLY A 388 22.37 -4.85 -18.41
N ASP A 389 22.90 -6.06 -18.33
CA ASP A 389 22.32 -7.24 -19.00
C ASP A 389 20.97 -7.64 -18.38
N ILE A 390 20.84 -7.55 -17.06
CA ILE A 390 19.57 -7.79 -16.37
C ILE A 390 18.57 -6.65 -16.62
N ASP A 391 19.02 -5.40 -16.78
CA ASP A 391 18.15 -4.28 -17.11
C ASP A 391 17.47 -4.46 -18.47
N ILE A 392 18.09 -5.18 -19.42
CA ILE A 392 17.45 -5.54 -20.70
C ILE A 392 16.22 -6.44 -20.46
N LEU A 393 16.35 -7.41 -19.54
CA LEU A 393 15.23 -8.27 -19.13
C LEU A 393 14.15 -7.46 -18.42
N ASP A 394 14.54 -6.54 -17.55
CA ASP A 394 13.60 -5.69 -16.82
C ASP A 394 12.76 -4.80 -17.75
N ASN A 395 13.45 -4.14 -18.69
CA ASN A 395 12.81 -3.33 -19.73
C ASN A 395 11.88 -4.16 -20.62
N ALA A 396 12.23 -5.41 -20.95
CA ALA A 396 11.35 -6.29 -21.71
C ALA A 396 10.07 -6.61 -20.95
N ILE A 397 10.15 -6.84 -19.63
CA ILE A 397 8.98 -7.07 -18.79
C ILE A 397 8.13 -5.80 -18.71
N LEU A 398 8.74 -4.62 -18.51
CA LEU A 398 8.04 -3.33 -18.52
C LEU A 398 7.28 -3.08 -19.82
N ASN A 399 7.91 -3.34 -20.97
CA ASN A 399 7.31 -3.10 -22.28
C ASN A 399 6.14 -4.03 -22.61
N SER A 400 6.01 -5.16 -21.89
CA SER A 400 4.93 -6.12 -22.11
C SER A 400 3.56 -5.69 -21.53
N TYR A 401 3.52 -4.65 -20.69
CA TYR A 401 2.38 -4.27 -19.84
C TYR A 401 1.16 -3.63 -20.51
#